data_AF-L8PNJ7-F1
#
_entry.id   AF-L8PNJ7-F1
#
_cell.length_a   1.000
_cell.length_b   1.000
_cell.length_c   1.000
_cell.angle_alpha   90.00
_cell.angle_beta   90.00
_cell.angle_gamma   90.00
#
_symmetry.space_group_name_H-M   'P 1'
#
loop_
_entity.id
_entity.type
_entity.pdbx_description
1 polymer ?
#
loop_
_entity_poly.entity_id
_entity_poly.type
_entity_poly.pdbx_seq_one_letter_code
_entity_poly.pdbx_strand_id
1 'polypeptide(L)' 'MHPSPWHLGPGESALMAMWLRGWVGAAVEQRPELRERADRYLRERLAACEAGELRAVVHHSDLLALCRPTGGAS' A
#
# COMPACT_ATOMS: atom_id res chain seq x y z
N MET A 1 -10.23 17.32 5.01
CA MET A 1 -9.73 16.33 4.02
C MET A 1 -10.93 15.57 3.50
N HIS A 2 -11.08 15.42 2.18
CA HIS A 2 -12.13 14.59 1.60
C HIS A 2 -11.58 13.16 1.46
N PRO A 3 -12.19 12.15 2.10
CA PRO A 3 -11.72 10.77 1.98
C PRO A 3 -11.96 10.25 0.55
N SER A 4 -10.91 9.77 -0.09
CA SER A 4 -10.88 9.32 -1.48
C SER A 4 -10.38 7.87 -1.60
N PRO A 5 -10.89 6.88 -0.83
CA PRO A 5 -10.26 5.57 -0.73
C PRO A 5 -10.09 4.87 -2.09
N TRP A 6 -8.98 4.13 -2.25
CA TRP A 6 -8.85 3.24 -3.41
C TRP A 6 -9.64 1.97 -3.16
N HIS A 7 -10.44 1.58 -4.15
CA HIS A 7 -11.15 0.31 -4.17
C HIS A 7 -10.45 -0.60 -5.17
N LEU A 8 -9.72 -1.59 -4.66
CA LEU A 8 -8.96 -2.54 -5.47
C LEU A 8 -9.74 -3.84 -5.58
N GLY A 9 -10.07 -4.24 -6.81
CA GLY A 9 -10.69 -5.52 -7.12
C GLY A 9 -9.84 -6.36 -8.08
N PRO A 10 -10.45 -7.39 -8.69
CA PRO A 10 -9.75 -8.27 -9.62
C PRO A 10 -9.15 -7.56 -10.84
N GLY A 11 -9.76 -6.43 -11.26
CA GLY A 11 -9.25 -5.61 -12.37
C GLY A 11 -7.95 -4.87 -12.02
N GLU A 12 -7.69 -4.64 -10.73
CA GLU A 12 -6.51 -3.92 -10.21
C GLU A 12 -5.51 -4.89 -9.54
N SER A 13 -5.52 -6.17 -9.89
CA SER A 13 -4.71 -7.22 -9.25
C SER A 13 -3.21 -6.90 -9.22
N ALA A 14 -2.66 -6.34 -10.30
CA ALA A 14 -1.27 -5.91 -10.34
C ALA A 14 -0.97 -4.80 -9.33
N LEU A 15 -1.84 -3.79 -9.23
CA LEU A 15 -1.70 -2.69 -8.25
C LEU A 15 -1.85 -3.21 -6.81
N MET A 16 -2.82 -4.09 -6.57
CA MET A 16 -3.03 -4.73 -5.27
C MET A 16 -1.82 -5.56 -4.84
N ALA A 17 -1.21 -6.32 -5.76
CA ALA A 17 0.01 -7.09 -5.49
C ALA A 17 1.20 -6.19 -5.14
N MET A 18 1.39 -5.07 -5.85
CA MET A 18 2.44 -4.09 -5.50
C MET A 18 2.20 -3.48 -4.12
N TRP A 19 0.97 -3.05 -3.85
CA TRP A 19 0.59 -2.48 -2.55
C TRP A 19 0.81 -3.48 -1.40
N LEU A 20 0.40 -4.74 -1.55
CA LEU A 20 0.62 -5.80 -0.56
C LEU A 20 2.11 -6.01 -0.24
N ARG A 21 2.96 -6.09 -1.28
CA ARG A 21 4.40 -6.29 -1.09
C ARG A 21 5.03 -5.11 -0.33
N GLY A 22 4.68 -3.87 -0.71
CA GLY A 22 5.18 -2.68 -0.03
C GLY A 22 4.69 -2.57 1.42
N TRP A 23 3.41 -2.82 1.65
CA TRP A 23 2.81 -2.74 2.99
C TRP A 23 3.37 -3.80 3.95
N VAL A 24 3.48 -5.06 3.48
CA VAL A 24 4.08 -6.14 4.29
C VAL A 24 5.58 -5.89 4.50
N GLY A 25 6.29 -5.43 3.47
CA GLY A 25 7.71 -5.05 3.58
C GLY A 25 7.94 -4.00 4.67
N ALA A 26 7.16 -2.91 4.64
CA ALA A 26 7.23 -1.86 5.66
C ALA A 26 6.91 -2.38 7.07
N ALA A 27 5.94 -3.29 7.22
CA ALA A 27 5.64 -3.89 8.52
C ALA A 27 6.82 -4.71 9.08
N VAL A 28 7.53 -5.45 8.22
CA VAL A 28 8.72 -6.22 8.61
C VAL A 28 9.93 -5.32 8.87
N GLU A 29 10.09 -4.21 8.13
CA GLU A 29 11.12 -3.21 8.41
C GLU A 29 10.94 -2.58 9.80
N GLN A 30 9.69 -2.28 10.19
CA GLN A 30 9.41 -1.76 11.53
C GLN A 30 9.53 -2.83 12.63
N ARG A 31 9.17 -4.08 12.31
CA ARG A 31 9.15 -5.20 13.26
C ARG A 31 9.72 -6.48 12.63
N PRO A 32 11.05 -6.65 12.68
CA PRO A 32 11.74 -7.76 12.02
C PRO A 32 11.25 -9.15 12.46
N GLU A 33 10.77 -9.29 13.69
CA GLU A 33 10.25 -10.54 14.25
C GLU A 33 8.97 -11.05 13.55
N LEU A 34 8.33 -10.22 12.72
CA LEU A 34 7.16 -10.61 11.95
C LEU A 34 7.51 -11.40 10.68
N ARG A 35 8.78 -11.44 10.24
CA ARG A 35 9.19 -11.91 8.91
C ARG A 35 8.58 -13.24 8.49
N GLU A 36 8.73 -14.30 9.30
CA GLU A 36 8.21 -15.63 8.93
C GLU A 36 6.68 -15.63 8.75
N ARG A 37 5.96 -14.92 9.63
CA ARG A 37 4.50 -14.82 9.57
C ARG A 37 4.05 -13.95 8.39
N ALA A 38 4.77 -12.86 8.15
CA ALA A 38 4.55 -11.92 7.06
C ALA A 38 4.76 -12.60 5.70
N ASP A 39 5.80 -13.42 5.55
CA ASP A 39 6.08 -14.14 4.30
C ASP A 39 4.97 -15.14 3.95
N ARG A 40 4.48 -15.90 4.94
CA ARG A 40 3.33 -16.79 4.74
C ARG A 40 2.09 -16.02 4.32
N TYR A 41 1.76 -14.96 5.06
CA TYR A 41 0.62 -14.10 4.77
C TYR A 41 0.70 -13.50 3.36
N LEU A 42 1.86 -12.97 2.97
CA LEU A 42 2.06 -12.36 1.66
C LEU A 42 1.85 -13.37 0.52
N ARG A 43 2.40 -14.58 0.65
CA ARG A 43 2.19 -15.64 -0.35
C ARG A 43 0.71 -15.97 -0.53
N GLU A 44 -0.01 -16.19 0.57
CA GLU A 44 -1.44 -16.52 0.54
C GLU A 44 -2.27 -15.40 -0.12
N ARG A 45 -1.96 -14.14 0.19
CA ARG A 45 -2.68 -13.00 -0.40
C ARG A 45 -2.36 -12.77 -1.86
N LEU A 46 -1.12 -13.00 -2.29
CA LEU A 46 -0.76 -12.91 -3.70
C LEU A 46 -1.45 -13.99 -4.52
N ALA A 47 -1.56 -15.22 -4.01
CA ALA A 47 -2.32 -16.28 -4.67
C ALA A 47 -3.81 -15.92 -4.80
N ALA A 48 -4.44 -15.37 -3.76
CA ALA A 48 -5.82 -14.89 -3.82
C ALA A 48 -6.00 -13.70 -4.78
N CYS A 49 -4.97 -12.88 -4.95
CA CYS A 49 -4.94 -11.78 -5.92
C CYS A 49 -4.92 -12.32 -7.37
N GLU A 50 -4.07 -13.31 -7.64
CA GLU A 50 -3.98 -13.98 -8.95
C GLU A 50 -5.27 -14.76 -9.28
N ALA A 51 -5.92 -15.34 -8.28
CA ALA A 51 -7.21 -16.01 -8.43
C ALA A 51 -8.40 -15.06 -8.60
N GLY A 52 -8.21 -13.73 -8.43
CA GLY A 52 -9.31 -12.75 -8.52
C GLY A 52 -10.29 -12.80 -7.34
N GLU A 53 -9.88 -13.37 -6.21
CA GLU A 53 -10.71 -13.55 -5.01
C GLU A 53 -10.51 -12.42 -3.99
N LEU A 54 -9.44 -11.64 -4.14
CA LEU A 54 -9.09 -10.58 -3.21
C LEU A 54 -9.74 -9.25 -3.60
N ARG A 55 -10.21 -8.51 -2.59
CA ARG A 55 -10.64 -7.11 -2.69
C ARG A 55 -10.08 -6.34 -1.52
N ALA A 56 -9.71 -5.08 -1.74
CA ALA A 56 -9.19 -4.20 -0.69
C ALA A 56 -9.75 -2.79 -0.81
N VAL A 57 -9.94 -2.14 0.33
CA VAL A 57 -10.21 -0.70 0.42
C VAL A 57 -9.01 -0.06 1.10
N VAL A 58 -8.30 0.81 0.39
CA VAL A 58 -7.10 1.49 0.90
C VAL A 58 -7.46 2.94 1.19
N HIS A 59 -7.64 3.22 2.48
CA HIS A 59 -7.80 4.59 2.97
C HIS A 59 -6.47 5.33 2.90
N HIS A 60 -6.47 6.49 2.25
CA HIS A 60 -5.31 7.38 2.17
C HIS A 60 -5.73 8.83 2.38
N SER A 61 -4.74 9.68 2.57
CA SER A 61 -4.88 11.14 2.62
C SER A 61 -3.85 11.73 1.68
N ASP A 62 -4.33 12.48 0.68
CA ASP A 62 -3.45 13.12 -0.28
C ASP A 62 -2.77 14.33 0.34
N LEU A 63 -1.45 14.44 0.13
CA LEU A 63 -0.63 15.54 0.59
C LEU A 63 0.06 16.19 -0.61
N LEU A 64 -0.02 17.52 -0.69
CA LEU A 64 0.73 18.29 -1.67
C LEU A 64 2.10 18.65 -1.08
N ALA A 65 3.17 18.07 -1.63
CA ALA A 65 4.53 18.44 -1.29
C ALA A 65 5.00 19.57 -2.22
N LEU A 66 5.23 20.76 -1.67
CA LEU A 66 5.81 21.91 -2.38
C LEU A 66 7.27 22.08 -1.99
N CYS A 67 8.11 22.44 -2.97
CA CYS A 67 9.46 22.91 -2.67
C CYS A 67 9.39 24.12 -1.74
N ARG A 68 10.37 24.25 -0.83
CA ARG A 68 10.50 25.45 -0.01
C ARG A 68 10.60 26.68 -0.93
N PRO A 69 9.81 27.74 -0.73
CA PRO A 69 9.92 28.95 -1.55
C PRO A 69 11.35 29.51 -1.49
N THR A 70 11.98 29.70 -2.65
CA THR A 70 13.35 30.22 -2.75
C THR A 70 13.44 31.75 -2.86
N GLY A 71 12.34 32.48 -2.66
CA GLY A 71 12.38 33.95 -2.61
C GLY A 71 11.01 34.61 -2.52
N GLY A 72 10.89 35.51 -1.55
CA GLY A 72 9.86 36.54 -1.43
C GLY A 72 10.38 37.57 -0.42
N ALA A 73 10.58 38.80 -0.87
CA ALA A 73 11.28 39.88 -0.18
C ALA A 73 10.71 40.22 1.20
N SER A 74 11.60 40.71 2.08
CA SER A 74 11.27 41.48 3.28
C SER A 74 10.37 42.67 2.97
#